data_AF-A0A9X1SEB9-F1
#
_entry.id   AF-A0A9X1SEB9-F1
#
_cell.length_a   1.000
_cell.length_b   1.000
_cell.length_c   1.000
_cell.angle_alpha   90.00
_cell.angle_beta   90.00
_cell.angle_gamma   90.00
#
_symmetry.space_group_name_H-M   'P 1'
#
loop_
_entity.id
_entity.type
_entity.pdbx_description
1 polymer ?
#
loop_
_entity_poly.entity_id
_entity_poly.type
_entity_poly.pdbx_seq_one_letter_code
_entity_poly.pdbx_strand_id
1 'polypeptide(L)'
;MQSREKYAGEGSHPDFSSGVVRFPYRREPYARVQLKLEGGGEIVRDVRVQARTGDSTHLLIFFDDEGDVHSFWIPARSAKRISRAESSWIDPYDEGQPED
;
A
#
# COMPACT_ATOMS: atom_id res chain seq x y z
N MET A 1 -3.98 -22.59 15.41
CA MET A 1 -3.50 -21.21 15.60
C MET A 1 -2.79 -20.85 14.30
N GLN A 2 -3.52 -20.28 13.35
CA GLN A 2 -2.95 -19.95 12.03
C GLN A 2 -1.88 -18.88 12.24
N SER A 3 -0.67 -19.14 11.75
CA SER A 3 0.39 -18.13 11.78
C SER A 3 -0.07 -16.98 10.90
N ARG A 4 -0.19 -15.79 11.48
CA ARG A 4 -0.40 -14.55 10.73
C ARG A 4 0.69 -14.44 9.68
N GLU A 5 0.32 -14.45 8.41
CA GLU A 5 1.29 -14.28 7.34
C GLU A 5 1.85 -12.87 7.43
N LYS A 6 3.16 -12.75 7.60
CA LYS A 6 3.85 -11.47 7.65
C LYS A 6 4.44 -11.15 6.30
N TYR A 7 4.38 -9.88 5.92
CA TYR A 7 4.97 -9.39 4.69
C TYR A 7 6.45 -9.09 4.90
N ALA A 8 7.30 -9.61 4.02
CA ALA A 8 8.72 -9.30 4.06
C ALA A 8 8.93 -7.80 3.77
N GLY A 9 9.60 -7.11 4.69
CA GLY A 9 9.81 -5.66 4.62
C GLY A 9 8.78 -4.84 5.38
N GLU A 10 7.76 -5.46 5.99
CA GLU A 10 6.91 -4.81 6.97
C GLU A 10 7.76 -4.37 8.18
N GLY A 11 7.82 -3.06 8.44
CA GLY A 11 8.74 -2.45 9.42
C GLY A 11 10.04 -1.89 8.83
N SER A 12 10.28 -2.04 7.53
CA SER A 12 11.38 -1.36 6.84
C SER A 12 11.13 0.16 6.75
N HIS A 13 12.19 0.93 6.93
CA HIS A 13 12.16 2.39 6.87
C HIS A 13 13.09 2.86 5.73
N PRO A 14 12.54 3.49 4.67
CA PRO A 14 13.33 4.13 3.63
C PRO A 14 14.19 5.28 4.18
N ASP A 15 15.14 5.73 3.37
CA ASP A 15 15.77 7.02 3.60
C ASP A 15 14.76 8.15 3.32
N PHE A 16 14.48 8.97 4.33
CA PHE A 16 13.56 10.10 4.25
C PHE A 16 14.30 11.44 4.06
N SER A 17 15.61 11.45 3.79
CA SER A 17 16.41 12.66 3.56
C SER A 17 15.84 13.55 2.45
N SER A 18 15.20 12.94 1.44
CA SER A 18 14.49 13.64 0.35
C SER A 18 13.09 14.14 0.73
N GLY A 19 12.64 13.89 1.96
CA GLY A 19 11.29 14.18 2.45
C GLY A 19 10.26 13.12 2.09
N VAL A 20 9.01 13.40 2.45
CA VAL A 20 7.85 12.53 2.18
C VAL A 20 6.73 13.35 1.57
N VAL A 21 6.20 12.88 0.44
CA VAL A 21 5.04 13.46 -0.24
C VAL A 21 3.83 12.59 0.05
N ARG A 22 2.85 13.12 0.77
CA ARG A 22 1.59 12.44 1.05
C ARG A 22 0.59 12.68 -0.07
N PHE A 23 -0.12 11.64 -0.47
CA PHE A 23 -1.20 11.77 -1.44
C PHE A 23 -2.48 12.26 -0.73
N PRO A 24 -3.28 13.15 -1.37
CA PRO A 24 -4.53 13.61 -0.79
C PRO A 24 -5.46 12.43 -0.47
N TYR A 25 -6.14 12.52 0.66
CA TYR A 25 -7.12 11.52 1.04
C TYR A 25 -8.27 11.50 0.01
N ARG A 26 -8.75 10.31 -0.38
CA ARG A 26 -9.83 10.07 -1.37
C ARG A 26 -9.52 10.52 -2.80
N ARG A 27 -8.24 10.69 -3.12
CA ARG A 27 -7.78 10.77 -4.50
C ARG A 27 -6.85 9.60 -4.74
N GLU A 28 -6.87 9.10 -5.97
CA GLU A 28 -5.88 8.15 -6.49
C GLU A 28 -4.48 8.46 -5.90
N PRO A 29 -3.79 7.44 -5.38
CA PRO A 29 -3.43 6.28 -6.21
C PRO A 29 -3.77 4.92 -5.61
N TYR A 30 -4.40 4.06 -6.41
CA TYR A 30 -4.39 2.62 -6.23
C TYR A 30 -3.20 2.00 -6.97
N ALA A 31 -2.67 0.92 -6.42
CA ALA A 31 -1.60 0.15 -7.05
C ALA A 31 -1.83 -1.34 -6.87
N ARG A 32 -1.42 -2.12 -7.87
CA ARG A 32 -1.21 -3.56 -7.76
C ARG A 32 0.24 -3.81 -7.40
N VAL A 33 0.48 -4.49 -6.29
CA VAL A 33 1.81 -4.75 -5.75
C VAL A 33 2.07 -6.23 -5.65
N GLN A 34 3.32 -6.62 -5.88
CA GLN A 34 3.81 -7.97 -5.62
C GLN A 34 4.60 -7.93 -4.32
N LEU A 35 4.07 -8.59 -3.30
CA LEU A 35 4.63 -8.64 -1.96
C LEU A 35 5.25 -10.00 -1.70
N LYS A 36 6.37 -10.02 -0.98
CA LYS A 36 7.01 -11.25 -0.53
C LYS A 36 6.49 -11.62 0.85
N LEU A 37 6.30 -12.90 1.11
CA LEU A 37 5.92 -13.42 2.43
C LEU A 37 7.18 -13.78 3.22
N GLU A 38 7.17 -13.59 4.55
CA GLU A 38 8.30 -13.95 5.43
C GLU A 38 8.65 -15.44 5.33
N GLY A 39 7.65 -16.31 5.15
CA GLY A 39 7.84 -17.76 4.97
C GLY A 39 8.36 -18.18 3.59
N GLY A 40 8.61 -17.21 2.70
CA GLY A 40 8.89 -17.45 1.29
C GLY A 40 7.61 -17.48 0.44
N GLY A 41 7.76 -17.16 -0.84
CA GLY A 41 6.63 -16.98 -1.77
C GLY A 41 6.31 -15.51 -2.03
N GLU A 42 5.48 -15.30 -3.03
CA GLU A 42 5.05 -13.98 -3.49
C GLU A 42 3.54 -13.97 -3.70
N ILE A 43 2.93 -12.83 -3.36
CA ILE A 43 1.50 -12.63 -3.47
C ILE A 43 1.20 -11.28 -4.10
N VAL A 44 0.14 -11.23 -4.90
CA VAL A 44 -0.34 -9.99 -5.52
C VAL A 44 -1.47 -9.41 -4.69
N ARG A 45 -1.39 -8.11 -4.41
CA ARG A 45 -2.41 -7.35 -3.70
C ARG A 45 -2.70 -6.03 -4.40
N ASP A 46 -3.97 -5.66 -4.41
CA ASP A 46 -4.37 -4.30 -4.76
C ASP A 46 -4.41 -3.47 -3.48
N VAL A 47 -3.74 -2.32 -3.50
CA VAL A 47 -3.48 -1.50 -2.32
C VAL A 47 -3.75 -0.05 -2.62
N ARG A 48 -3.98 0.74 -1.57
CA ARG A 48 -3.94 2.20 -1.66
C ARG A 48 -2.54 2.69 -1.36
N VAL A 49 -2.08 3.68 -2.11
CA VAL A 49 -0.82 4.37 -1.85
C VAL A 49 -1.11 5.65 -1.06
N GLN A 50 -0.57 5.75 0.15
CA GLN A 50 -0.80 6.92 1.02
C GLN A 50 0.29 7.98 0.88
N ALA A 51 1.52 7.57 0.58
CA ALA A 51 2.64 8.49 0.41
C ALA A 51 3.73 7.92 -0.51
N ARG A 52 4.66 8.77 -0.91
CA ARG A 52 5.93 8.39 -1.52
C ARG A 52 7.09 9.14 -0.88
N THR A 53 8.29 8.60 -0.96
CA THR A 53 9.50 9.37 -0.65
C THR A 53 9.70 10.48 -1.67
N GLY A 54 10.39 11.56 -1.29
CA GLY A 54 10.61 12.72 -2.17
C GLY A 54 11.34 12.36 -3.47
N ASP A 55 12.30 11.43 -3.37
CA ASP A 55 13.02 10.81 -4.48
C ASP A 55 12.21 9.77 -5.28
N SER A 56 10.98 9.46 -4.86
CA SER A 56 10.07 8.48 -5.48
C SER A 56 10.56 7.02 -5.48
N THR A 57 11.56 6.67 -4.67
CA THR A 57 12.08 5.31 -4.62
C THR A 57 11.18 4.35 -3.84
N HIS A 58 10.37 4.86 -2.91
CA HIS A 58 9.48 4.07 -2.07
C HIS A 58 8.06 4.63 -2.00
N LEU A 59 7.11 3.73 -1.78
CA LEU A 59 5.69 4.02 -1.61
C LEU A 59 5.23 3.48 -0.25
N LEU A 60 4.45 4.27 0.49
CA LEU A 60 3.73 3.81 1.67
C LEU A 60 2.42 3.21 1.19
N ILE A 61 2.26 1.91 1.35
CA ILE A 61 1.05 1.17 0.97
C ILE A 61 0.15 0.97 2.18
N PHE A 62 -1.14 0.82 1.90
CA PHE A 62 -2.19 0.55 2.88
C PHE A 62 -3.20 -0.40 2.27
N PHE A 63 -3.51 -1.49 2.98
CA PHE A 63 -4.51 -2.46 2.60
C PHE A 63 -4.99 -3.26 3.81
N ASP A 64 -6.12 -3.93 3.65
CA ASP A 64 -6.63 -4.93 4.58
C ASP A 64 -6.44 -6.32 3.97
N ASP A 65 -6.02 -7.28 4.77
CA ASP A 65 -5.89 -8.69 4.41
C ASP A 65 -6.53 -9.56 5.49
N GLU A 66 -7.65 -10.20 5.15
CA GLU A 66 -8.42 -11.04 6.07
C GLU A 66 -8.82 -10.34 7.41
N GLY A 67 -9.00 -9.01 7.38
CA GLY A 67 -9.36 -8.21 8.56
C GLY A 67 -8.18 -7.68 9.37
N ASP A 68 -6.94 -7.99 8.96
CA ASP A 68 -5.73 -7.36 9.49
C ASP A 68 -5.31 -6.20 8.57
N VAL A 69 -5.12 -5.02 9.17
CA VAL A 69 -4.75 -3.81 8.45
C VAL A 69 -3.23 -3.67 8.39
N HIS A 70 -2.72 -3.54 7.17
CA HIS A 70 -1.29 -3.42 6.89
C HIS A 70 -0.93 -2.03 6.38
N SER A 71 0.16 -1.48 6.89
CA SER A 71 0.74 -0.23 6.39
C SER A 71 2.25 -0.21 6.52
N PHE A 72 2.94 -0.20 5.37
CA PHE A 72 4.40 -0.20 5.36
C PHE A 72 4.96 0.31 4.02
N TRP A 73 6.25 0.61 4.02
CA TRP A 73 6.95 1.11 2.85
C TRP A 73 7.45 -0.02 1.95
N ILE A 74 7.26 0.11 0.65
CA ILE A 74 7.80 -0.80 -0.37
C ILE A 74 8.59 -0.04 -1.43
N PRO A 75 9.54 -0.68 -2.13
CA PRO A 75 10.15 -0.09 -3.32
C PRO A 75 9.09 0.21 -4.39
N ALA A 76 9.13 1.41 -4.98
CA ALA A 76 8.16 1.84 -5.98
C ALA A 76 8.14 0.92 -7.21
N ARG A 77 9.27 0.29 -7.55
CA ARG A 77 9.39 -0.70 -8.65
C ARG A 77 8.53 -1.96 -8.45
N SER A 78 8.12 -2.25 -7.22
CA SER A 78 7.26 -3.40 -6.90
C SER A 78 5.77 -3.10 -7.08
N ALA A 79 5.43 -1.86 -7.47
CA ALA A 79 4.07 -1.39 -7.63
C ALA A 79 3.77 -1.01 -9.08
N LYS A 80 2.61 -1.42 -9.57
CA LYS A 80 2.02 -0.95 -10.82
C LYS A 80 0.79 -0.11 -10.48
N ARG A 81 0.75 1.15 -10.93
CA ARG A 81 -0.45 1.98 -10.78
C ARG A 81 -1.63 1.33 -11.49
N ILE A 82 -2.78 1.34 -10.84
CA ILE A 82 -4.07 0.90 -11.39
C ILE A 82 -5.11 1.98 -11.11
N SER A 83 -6.18 2.02 -11.90
CA SER A 83 -7.33 2.88 -11.62
C SER A 83 -8.17 2.32 -10.47
N ARG A 84 -9.01 3.18 -9.88
CA ARG A 84 -9.99 2.78 -8.86
C ARG A 84 -10.92 1.66 -9.35
N ALA A 85 -11.27 1.64 -10.65
CA ALA A 85 -12.17 0.66 -11.25
C ALA A 85 -11.52 -0.72 -11.48
N GLU A 86 -10.19 -0.77 -11.56
CA GLU A 86 -9.43 -2.01 -11.73
C GLU A 86 -9.11 -2.72 -10.41
N SER A 87 -9.25 -2.01 -9.29
CA SER A 87 -8.86 -2.49 -7.96
C SER A 87 -9.87 -3.49 -7.40
N SER A 88 -9.43 -4.69 -7.03
CA SER A 88 -10.27 -5.69 -6.35
C SER A 88 -10.50 -5.38 -4.87
N TRP A 89 -9.65 -4.53 -4.30
CA TRP A 89 -9.75 -4.05 -2.93
C TRP A 89 -10.00 -2.55 -2.91
N ILE A 90 -10.82 -2.10 -1.97
CA ILE A 90 -11.24 -0.71 -1.83
C ILE A 90 -11.00 -0.30 -0.39
N ASP A 91 -10.34 0.84 -0.19
CA ASP A 91 -10.20 1.43 1.13
C ASP A 91 -11.60 1.69 1.71
N PRO A 92 -11.96 1.12 2.89
CA PRO A 92 -13.26 1.31 3.49
C PRO A 92 -13.58 2.77 3.81
N TYR A 93 -12.58 3.65 3.85
CA TYR A 93 -12.76 5.09 4.08
C TYR A 93 -12.87 5.92 2.79
N ASP A 94 -12.88 5.28 1.62
CA ASP A 94 -13.14 5.97 0.35
C ASP A 94 -14.59 6.42 0.20
N GLU A 95 -15.55 5.86 0.97
CA GLU A 95 -16.95 6.31 1.02
C GLU A 95 -17.31 6.99 2.35
N GLY A 96 -17.91 8.19 2.29
CA GLY A 96 -18.49 8.89 3.44
C GLY A 96 -18.04 10.34 3.63
N GLN A 97 -18.35 11.24 2.69
CA GLN A 97 -18.85 12.56 3.06
C GLN A 97 -20.18 12.72 2.31
N PRO A 98 -21.27 13.17 2.96
CA PRO A 98 -22.41 13.64 2.20
C PRO A 98 -21.94 14.73 1.24
N GLU A 99 -22.42 14.66 0.00
CA GLU A 99 -22.32 15.77 -0.93
C GLU A 99 -23.07 16.96 -0.30
N ASP A 100 -22.42 18.12 -0.23
CA ASP A 100 -23.03 19.39 0.18
C ASP A 100 -23.67 20.05 -1.05
#